data_AF-A0A1Q5L303-F1
#
_entry.id   AF-A0A1Q5L303-F1
#
_cell.length_a   1.000
_cell.length_b   1.000
_cell.length_c   1.000
_cell.angle_alpha   90.00
_cell.angle_beta   90.00
_cell.angle_gamma   90.00
#
_symmetry.space_group_name_H-M   'P 1'
#
loop_
_entity.id
_entity.type
_entity.pdbx_description
1 polymer ?
#
loop_
_entity_poly.entity_id
_entity_poly.type
_entity_poly.pdbx_seq_one_letter_code
_entity_poly.pdbx_strand_id
1 'polypeptide(L)' 'MPSLLFDTTPGGAGNTIRIGEHLEAVVEAAVDRVDGCECGPESSCYACLRTFRNERFHELLSRREAMVLLGALSRVSN' A
#
# COMPACT_ATOMS: atom_id res chain seq x y z
N MET A 1 -6.88 2.87 13.61
CA MET A 1 -5.58 2.20 13.79
C MET A 1 -4.54 2.99 13.03
N PRO A 2 -3.38 3.32 13.61
CA PRO A 2 -2.33 4.02 12.87
C PRO A 2 -1.65 3.07 11.87
N SER A 3 -1.39 3.57 10.66
CA SER A 3 -0.57 2.89 9.65
C SER A 3 0.91 3.05 10.03
N LEU A 4 1.66 1.94 10.10
CA LEU A 4 3.07 1.94 10.48
C LEU A 4 3.92 1.26 9.40
N LEU A 5 5.04 1.89 9.03
CA LEU A 5 6.09 1.31 8.20
C LEU A 5 7.34 1.10 9.05
N PHE A 6 7.98 -0.06 8.91
CA PHE A 6 9.24 -0.39 9.59
C PHE A 6 10.04 -1.42 8.80
N ASP A 7 11.36 -1.38 8.93
CA ASP A 7 12.25 -2.37 8.34
C ASP A 7 12.23 -3.67 9.16
N THR A 8 12.08 -4.81 8.49
CA THR A 8 12.12 -6.13 9.15
C THR A 8 13.53 -6.69 9.29
N THR A 9 14.55 -5.98 8.81
CA THR A 9 15.95 -6.41 8.86
C THR A 9 16.59 -6.05 10.21
N PRO A 10 17.42 -6.92 10.81
CA PRO A 10 18.20 -6.57 12.00
C PRO A 10 19.03 -5.31 11.77
N GLY A 11 18.94 -4.33 12.68
CA GLY A 11 19.67 -3.04 12.57
C GLY A 11 19.03 -2.00 11.65
N GLY A 12 17.99 -2.35 10.88
CA GLY A 12 17.29 -1.46 9.95
C GLY A 12 18.07 -1.21 8.65
N ALA A 13 17.49 -1.59 7.51
CA ALA A 13 18.10 -1.39 6.19
C ALA A 13 17.93 0.05 5.66
N GLY A 14 17.17 0.89 6.36
CA GLY A 14 16.92 2.28 5.98
C GLY A 14 15.84 2.46 4.91
N ASN A 15 15.12 1.40 4.51
CA ASN A 15 14.04 1.55 3.52
C ASN A 15 12.91 2.42 4.06
N THR A 16 12.59 2.29 5.33
CA THR A 16 11.50 3.06 5.96
C THR A 16 11.80 4.56 5.92
N ILE A 17 13.05 4.95 6.22
CA ILE A 17 13.50 6.34 6.16
C ILE A 17 13.40 6.86 4.73
N ARG A 18 13.95 6.11 3.76
CA ARG A 18 13.89 6.48 2.34
C ARG A 18 12.46 6.59 1.81
N ILE A 19 11.56 5.71 2.24
CA ILE A 19 10.13 5.80 1.90
C ILE A 19 9.50 7.04 2.51
N GLY A 20 9.83 7.38 3.77
CA GLY A 20 9.33 8.59 4.43
C GLY A 20 9.75 9.87 3.71
N GLU A 21 11.01 9.95 3.26
CA GLU A 21 11.54 11.10 2.50
C GLU A 21 10.92 11.26 1.10
N HIS A 22 10.35 10.18 0.56
CA HIS A 22 9.73 10.13 -0.78
C HIS A 22 8.28 9.65 -0.73
N LEU A 23 7.57 9.96 0.36
CA LEU A 23 6.26 9.36 0.64
C LEU A 23 5.23 9.69 -0.46
N GLU A 24 5.25 10.92 -0.97
CA GLU A 24 4.35 11.35 -2.06
C GLU A 24 4.50 10.46 -3.30
N ALA A 25 5.73 10.30 -3.82
CA ALA A 25 6.01 9.44 -4.97
C ALA A 25 5.65 7.97 -4.72
N VAL A 26 5.81 7.49 -3.48
CA VAL A 26 5.42 6.12 -3.11
C VAL A 26 3.90 5.97 -3.12
N VAL A 27 3.16 6.96 -2.61
CA VAL A 27 1.69 6.94 -2.61
C VAL A 27 1.15 7.06 -4.04
N GLU A 28 1.71 7.92 -4.88
CA GLU A 28 1.34 8.02 -6.30
C GLU A 28 1.54 6.70 -7.03
N ALA A 29 2.71 6.07 -6.89
CA ALA A 29 2.97 4.76 -7.50
C ALA A 29 2.02 3.66 -6.97
N ALA A 30 1.62 3.75 -5.70
CA ALA A 30 0.64 2.83 -5.13
C ALA A 30 -0.77 3.06 -5.71
N VAL A 31 -1.19 4.32 -5.90
CA VAL A 31 -2.45 4.67 -6.58
C VAL A 31 -2.45 4.11 -7.98
N ASP A 32 -1.42 4.40 -8.78
CA ASP A 32 -1.32 3.93 -10.17
C ASP A 32 -1.40 2.41 -10.28
N ARG A 33 -0.73 1.70 -9.36
CA ARG A 33 -0.76 0.23 -9.32
C ARG A 33 -2.15 -0.33 -9.00
N VAL A 34 -2.87 0.29 -8.06
CA VAL A 34 -4.18 -0.21 -7.62
C VAL A 34 -5.28 0.18 -8.61
N ASP A 35 -5.23 1.39 -9.16
CA ASP A 35 -6.17 1.90 -10.15
C ASP A 35 -6.05 1.17 -11.49
N GLY A 36 -4.82 0.88 -11.94
CA GLY A 36 -4.56 0.13 -13.17
C GLY A 36 -4.87 -1.38 -13.10
N CYS A 37 -5.32 -1.89 -11.96
CA CYS A 37 -5.69 -3.30 -11.82
C CYS A 37 -7.11 -3.54 -12.33
N GLU A 38 -7.41 -4.74 -12.86
CA GLU A 38 -8.75 -5.09 -13.36
C GLU A 38 -9.54 -6.04 -12.43
N CYS A 39 -9.04 -6.35 -11.23
CA CYS A 39 -9.77 -7.20 -10.28
C CYS A 39 -11.06 -6.54 -9.79
N GLY A 40 -11.97 -7.32 -9.22
CA GLY A 40 -13.21 -6.78 -8.65
C GLY A 40 -12.94 -5.68 -7.61
N PRO A 41 -13.79 -4.65 -7.52
CA PRO A 41 -13.60 -3.56 -6.57
C PRO A 41 -13.63 -4.03 -5.12
N GLU A 42 -14.45 -5.05 -4.81
CA GLU A 42 -14.56 -5.67 -3.48
C GLU A 42 -13.55 -6.81 -3.26
N SER A 43 -12.59 -6.99 -4.19
CA SER A 43 -11.62 -8.08 -4.14
C SER A 43 -10.20 -7.56 -4.32
N SER A 44 -9.24 -8.49 -4.36
CA SER A 44 -7.82 -8.21 -4.52
C SER A 44 -7.14 -9.33 -5.30
N CYS A 45 -5.99 -9.03 -5.90
CA CYS A 45 -5.15 -10.02 -6.59
C CYS A 45 -3.66 -9.74 -6.34
N TYR A 46 -2.80 -10.63 -6.84
CA TYR A 46 -1.34 -10.47 -6.72
C TYR A 46 -0.77 -9.30 -7.52
N ALA A 47 -1.53 -8.78 -8.49
CA ALA A 47 -1.13 -7.59 -9.25
C ALA A 47 -1.38 -6.27 -8.50
N CYS A 48 -2.19 -6.26 -7.43
CA CYS A 48 -2.46 -5.05 -6.65
C CYS A 48 -2.02 -5.19 -5.19
N LEU A 49 -2.83 -5.87 -4.35
CA LEU A 49 -2.71 -5.86 -2.90
C LEU A 49 -2.16 -7.16 -2.31
N ARG A 50 -2.27 -8.30 -3.03
CA ARG A 50 -1.89 -9.60 -2.49
C ARG A 50 -0.39 -9.84 -2.64
N THR A 51 0.19 -10.37 -1.58
CA THR A 51 1.53 -10.92 -1.53
C THR A 51 1.46 -12.26 -0.78
N PHE A 52 2.48 -13.11 -0.91
CA PHE A 52 2.54 -14.33 -0.11
C PHE A 52 2.51 -14.03 1.41
N ARG A 53 3.13 -12.93 1.83
CA ARG A 53 3.23 -12.54 3.24
C ARG A 53 1.87 -12.18 3.87
N ASN A 54 0.90 -11.72 3.07
CA ASN A 54 -0.42 -11.32 3.56
C ASN A 54 -1.54 -12.29 3.22
N GLU A 55 -1.22 -13.55 2.87
CA GLU A 55 -2.18 -14.61 2.51
C GLU A 55 -3.36 -14.75 3.48
N ARG A 56 -3.06 -14.68 4.77
CA ARG A 56 -4.04 -14.76 5.87
C ARG A 56 -5.14 -13.70 5.81
N PHE A 57 -4.92 -12.62 5.05
CA PHE A 57 -5.82 -11.48 4.95
C PHE A 57 -6.43 -11.34 3.54
N HIS A 58 -6.14 -12.23 2.59
CA HIS A 58 -6.58 -12.09 1.18
C HIS A 58 -8.08 -11.91 1.00
N GLU A 59 -8.89 -12.52 1.87
CA GLU A 59 -10.36 -12.39 1.88
C GLU A 59 -10.88 -11.12 2.54
N LEU A 60 -10.00 -10.38 3.25
CA LEU A 60 -10.31 -9.10 3.88
C LEU A 60 -9.83 -7.90 3.05
N LEU A 61 -9.05 -8.15 1.99
CA LEU A 61 -8.47 -7.11 1.15
C LEU A 61 -9.42 -6.72 0.03
N SER A 62 -9.70 -5.43 -0.06
CA SER A 62 -10.54 -4.84 -1.11
C SER A 62 -9.82 -3.70 -1.82
N ARG A 63 -9.91 -3.71 -3.16
CA ARG A 63 -9.35 -2.67 -4.02
C ARG A 63 -9.99 -1.31 -3.75
N ARG A 64 -11.30 -1.25 -3.52
CA ARG A 64 -12.03 0.00 -3.27
C ARG A 64 -11.53 0.69 -2.00
N GLU A 65 -11.44 -0.05 -0.90
CA GLU A 65 -11.01 0.46 0.40
C GLU A 65 -9.55 0.90 0.35
N ALA A 66 -8.71 0.18 -0.39
CA ALA A 66 -7.34 0.59 -0.64
C ALA A 66 -7.27 1.94 -1.39
N MET A 67 -8.09 2.13 -2.43
CA MET A 67 -8.16 3.41 -3.14
C MET A 67 -8.65 4.56 -2.27
N VAL A 68 -9.63 4.32 -1.39
CA VAL A 68 -10.10 5.32 -0.41
C VAL A 68 -8.97 5.74 0.52
N LEU A 69 -8.22 4.77 1.06
CA LEU A 69 -7.09 5.04 1.94
C LEU A 69 -5.97 5.82 1.22
N LEU A 70 -5.57 5.36 0.04
CA LEU A 70 -4.50 6.00 -0.75
C LEU A 70 -4.88 7.43 -1.17
N GLY A 71 -6.14 7.64 -1.58
CA GLY A 71 -6.66 8.96 -1.91
C GLY A 71 -6.77 9.91 -0.70
N ALA A 72 -6.86 9.39 0.52
CA ALA A 72 -6.74 10.19 1.73
C ALA A 72 -5.28 10.55 2.02
N LEU A 73 -4.34 9.64 1.80
CA LEU A 73 -2.90 9.87 2.02
C LEU A 73 -2.31 10.88 1.03
N SER A 74 -2.72 10.86 -0.24
CA SER A 74 -2.25 11.81 -1.25
C SER A 74 -2.63 13.27 -0.92
N ARG A 75 -3.67 13.49 -0.11
CA ARG A 75 -4.11 14.82 0.33
C ARG A 75 -3.35 15.35 1.54
N VAL A 76 -2.66 14.48 2.28
CA VAL A 76 -1.92 14.84 3.51
C VAL A 76 -0.47 15.25 3.19
N SER A 77 0.04 14.89 2.01
CA SER A 77 1.41 15.19 1.57
C SER A 77 1.57 16.56 0.89
N ASN A 78 0.51 17.38 0.79
CA ASN A 78 0.52 18.73 0.20
C ASN A 78 0.18 19.80 1.24
#